data_AF-A0A183GDQ5-F1
#
_entry.id   AF-A0A183GDQ5-F1
#
_cell.length_a   1.000
_cell.length_b   1.000
_cell.length_c   1.000
_cell.angle_alpha   90.00
_cell.angle_beta   90.00
_cell.angle_gamma   90.00
#
_symmetry.space_group_name_H-M   'P 1'
#
loop_
_entity.id
_entity.type
_entity.pdbx_description
1 polymer ?
#
loop_
_entity_poly.entity_id
_entity_poly.type
_entity_poly.pdbx_seq_one_letter_code
_entity_poly.pdbx_strand_id
1 'polypeptide(L)'
;MQAVHVAKKLYDDYQKQTPSRLKIIDAYMVYILLTGITQFMYCLMVGTFPFNSFLSGFISTVTSFVLASCLRMQVNEENKSEFSHISPERAFADFIFAHVVLHLVVVNFMVADMYMQPLRLVKNALTNPTYFPTYGAYGVSGFMMAVYFCDWELVGQYVPLWGRRFTQQPAPPAAASAE
;
A
#
# COMPACT_ATOMS: atom_id res chain seq x y z
N MET A 1 21.39 6.33 -36.66
CA MET A 1 20.45 7.42 -37.01
C MET A 1 19.05 6.92 -37.35
N GLN A 2 18.87 5.77 -38.01
CA GLN A 2 17.53 5.24 -38.34
C GLN A 2 16.66 4.93 -37.11
N ALA A 3 17.22 4.31 -36.06
CA ALA A 3 16.46 3.98 -34.84
C ALA A 3 15.89 5.24 -34.13
N VAL A 4 16.66 6.33 -34.09
CA VAL A 4 16.21 7.60 -33.48
C VAL A 4 15.08 8.22 -34.30
N HIS A 5 15.15 8.13 -35.63
CA HIS A 5 14.08 8.60 -36.51
C HIS A 5 12.79 7.79 -36.33
N VAL A 6 12.90 6.46 -36.23
CA VAL A 6 11.75 5.58 -35.97
C VAL A 6 11.16 5.86 -34.59
N ALA A 7 11.98 6.00 -33.55
CA ALA A 7 11.51 6.31 -32.19
C ALA A 7 10.79 7.66 -32.12
N LYS A 8 11.35 8.69 -32.77
CA LYS A 8 10.70 10.01 -32.86
C LYS A 8 9.37 9.93 -33.58
N LYS A 9 9.32 9.24 -34.72
CA LYS A 9 8.09 9.04 -35.49
C LYS A 9 7.01 8.31 -34.67
N LEU A 10 7.38 7.22 -33.99
CA LEU A 10 6.48 6.47 -33.11
C LEU A 10 5.94 7.34 -31.97
N TYR A 11 6.79 8.17 -31.37
CA TYR A 11 6.38 9.08 -30.31
C TYR A 11 5.43 10.17 -30.82
N ASP A 12 5.73 10.77 -31.97
CA ASP A 12 4.91 11.81 -32.60
C ASP A 12 3.53 11.24 -33.02
N ASP A 13 3.50 10.02 -33.55
CA ASP A 13 2.27 9.32 -33.94
C ASP A 13 1.44 8.94 -32.69
N TYR A 14 2.09 8.42 -31.64
CA TYR A 14 1.44 8.11 -30.35
C TYR A 14 0.78 9.36 -29.74
N GLN A 15 1.47 10.50 -29.76
CA GLN A 15 0.95 11.75 -29.19
C GLN A 15 -0.30 12.24 -29.93
N LYS A 16 -0.40 12.01 -31.24
CA LYS A 16 -1.52 12.45 -32.08
C LYS A 16 -2.71 11.50 -32.03
N GLN A 17 -2.48 10.20 -32.03
CA GLN A 17 -3.55 9.19 -32.13
C GLN A 17 -4.16 8.85 -30.77
N THR A 18 -3.39 8.94 -29.67
CA THR A 18 -3.86 8.49 -28.35
C THR A 18 -4.63 9.60 -27.62
N PRO A 19 -5.87 9.36 -27.17
CA PRO A 19 -6.63 10.35 -26.40
C PRO A 19 -6.08 10.49 -24.97
N SER A 20 -6.32 11.65 -24.34
CA SER A 20 -5.75 12.00 -23.02
C SER A 20 -6.09 11.00 -21.90
N ARG A 21 -7.26 10.36 -21.94
CA ARG A 21 -7.67 9.34 -20.94
C ARG A 21 -6.76 8.11 -20.97
N LEU A 22 -6.41 7.64 -22.17
CA LEU A 22 -5.48 6.50 -22.35
C LEU A 22 -4.06 6.88 -21.93
N LYS A 23 -3.62 8.13 -22.19
CA LYS A 23 -2.30 8.61 -21.73
C LYS A 23 -2.16 8.58 -20.19
N ILE A 24 -3.23 8.80 -19.43
CA ILE A 24 -3.21 8.73 -17.96
C ILE A 24 -3.00 7.28 -17.51
N ILE A 25 -3.68 6.32 -18.14
CA ILE A 25 -3.51 4.88 -17.85
C ILE A 25 -2.08 4.45 -18.18
N ASP A 26 -1.54 4.91 -19.30
CA ASP A 26 -0.17 4.61 -19.71
C ASP A 26 0.86 5.20 -18.75
N ALA A 27 0.63 6.43 -18.26
CA ALA A 27 1.46 7.04 -17.22
C ALA A 27 1.42 6.24 -15.90
N TYR A 28 0.24 5.74 -15.52
CA TYR A 28 0.09 4.86 -14.36
C TYR A 28 0.84 3.53 -14.54
N MET A 29 0.75 2.90 -15.72
CA MET A 29 1.50 1.67 -16.04
C MET A 29 3.01 1.89 -15.94
N VAL A 30 3.53 3.01 -16.45
CA VAL A 30 4.96 3.37 -16.35
C VAL A 30 5.35 3.55 -14.88
N TYR A 31 4.54 4.24 -14.08
CA TYR A 31 4.80 4.42 -12.65
C TYR A 31 4.90 3.08 -11.90
N ILE A 32 3.97 2.15 -12.13
CA ILE A 32 4.02 0.83 -11.49
C ILE A 32 5.24 0.04 -11.94
N LEU A 33 5.57 0.08 -13.23
CA LEU A 33 6.72 -0.61 -13.80
C LEU A 33 8.03 -0.11 -13.13
N LEU A 34 8.18 1.21 -13.02
CA LEU A 34 9.32 1.81 -12.34
C LEU A 34 9.37 1.39 -10.87
N THR A 35 8.23 1.37 -10.18
CA THR A 35 8.14 0.91 -8.78
C THR A 35 8.57 -0.55 -8.64
N GLY A 36 8.13 -1.44 -9.53
CA GLY A 36 8.54 -2.85 -9.55
C GLY A 36 10.03 -3.03 -9.82
N ILE A 37 10.60 -2.25 -10.75
CA ILE A 37 12.05 -2.24 -11.02
C ILE A 37 12.81 -1.77 -9.77
N THR A 38 12.37 -0.69 -9.12
CA THR A 38 13.01 -0.20 -7.89
C THR A 38 12.95 -1.23 -6.76
N GLN A 39 11.80 -1.91 -6.56
CA GLN A 39 11.66 -3.00 -5.59
C GLN A 39 12.64 -4.15 -5.89
N PHE A 40 12.74 -4.55 -7.16
CA PHE A 40 13.64 -5.61 -7.60
C PHE A 40 15.11 -5.22 -7.40
N MET A 41 15.51 -4.00 -7.77
CA MET A 41 16.86 -3.48 -7.56
C MET A 41 17.22 -3.40 -6.07
N TYR A 42 16.28 -2.97 -5.22
CA TYR A 42 16.47 -2.97 -3.77
C TYR A 42 16.76 -4.38 -3.23
N CYS A 43 16.01 -5.38 -3.71
CA CYS A 43 16.20 -6.79 -3.34
C CYS A 43 17.57 -7.32 -3.76
N LEU A 44 18.08 -6.94 -4.94
CA LEU A 44 19.41 -7.32 -5.40
C LEU A 44 20.54 -6.70 -4.57
N MET A 45 20.36 -5.46 -4.08
CA MET A 45 21.39 -4.73 -3.32
C MET A 45 21.42 -5.09 -1.83
N VAL A 46 20.25 -5.17 -1.19
CA VAL A 46 20.11 -5.31 0.27
C VAL A 46 19.85 -6.76 0.68
N GLY A 47 19.36 -7.60 -0.24
CA GLY A 47 19.00 -8.99 0.00
C GLY A 47 17.50 -9.21 0.16
N THR A 48 17.12 -10.47 0.39
CA THR A 48 15.74 -10.96 0.30
C THR A 48 15.03 -11.07 1.66
N PHE A 49 15.62 -10.56 2.75
CA PHE A 49 15.00 -10.65 4.08
C PHE A 49 14.23 -9.36 4.41
N PRO A 50 12.92 -9.41 4.71
CA PRO A 50 11.99 -10.56 4.73
C PRO A 50 11.38 -10.90 3.35
N PHE A 51 11.44 -12.18 2.96
CA PHE A 51 11.10 -12.64 1.61
C PHE A 51 9.60 -12.48 1.30
N ASN A 52 8.74 -12.74 2.28
CA ASN A 52 7.28 -12.67 2.11
C ASN A 52 6.84 -11.22 1.85
N SER A 53 7.41 -10.23 2.54
CA SER A 53 7.07 -8.82 2.29
C SER A 53 7.53 -8.36 0.91
N PHE A 54 8.75 -8.73 0.50
CA PHE A 54 9.25 -8.46 -0.86
C PHE A 54 8.35 -9.10 -1.92
N LEU A 55 8.05 -10.39 -1.77
CA LEU A 55 7.21 -11.15 -2.70
C LEU A 55 5.82 -10.54 -2.80
N SER A 56 5.22 -10.14 -1.67
CA SER A 56 3.89 -9.51 -1.64
C SER A 56 3.86 -8.17 -2.37
N GLY A 57 4.88 -7.33 -2.15
CA GLY A 57 5.00 -6.02 -2.79
C GLY A 57 5.28 -6.15 -4.28
N PHE A 58 6.14 -7.09 -4.67
CA PHE A 58 6.48 -7.35 -6.06
C PHE A 58 5.30 -7.95 -6.85
N ILE A 59 4.59 -8.92 -6.27
CA ILE A 59 3.38 -9.47 -6.90
C ILE A 59 2.30 -8.38 -7.03
N SER A 60 2.14 -7.52 -6.01
CA SER A 60 1.19 -6.41 -6.07
C SER A 60 1.46 -5.46 -7.24
N THR A 61 2.73 -5.10 -7.50
CA THR A 61 3.09 -4.24 -8.63
C THR A 61 2.86 -4.94 -9.98
N VAL A 62 3.22 -6.22 -10.11
CA VAL A 62 2.95 -7.00 -11.33
C VAL A 62 1.46 -7.12 -11.61
N THR A 63 0.63 -7.49 -10.61
CA THR A 63 -0.82 -7.63 -10.80
C THR A 63 -1.47 -6.28 -11.10
N SER A 64 -1.04 -5.18 -10.45
CA SER A 64 -1.55 -3.84 -10.74
C SER A 64 -1.25 -3.41 -12.18
N PHE A 65 -0.09 -3.80 -12.73
CA PHE A 65 0.25 -3.56 -14.14
C PHE A 65 -0.65 -4.35 -15.09
N VAL A 66 -0.91 -5.64 -14.79
CA VAL A 66 -1.82 -6.48 -15.58
C VAL A 66 -3.24 -5.91 -15.57
N LEU A 67 -3.75 -5.51 -14.40
CA LEU A 67 -5.08 -4.89 -14.27
C LEU A 67 -5.17 -3.57 -15.06
N ALA A 68 -4.12 -2.74 -15.05
CA ALA A 68 -4.07 -1.52 -15.85
C ALA A 68 -4.05 -1.79 -17.36
N SER A 69 -3.34 -2.84 -17.80
CA SER A 69 -3.33 -3.29 -19.20
C SER A 69 -4.71 -3.78 -19.65
N CYS A 70 -5.40 -4.55 -18.79
CA CYS A 70 -6.78 -4.98 -19.04
C CYS A 70 -7.73 -3.79 -19.16
N LEU A 71 -7.63 -2.80 -18.26
CA LEU A 71 -8.41 -1.57 -18.33
C LEU A 71 -8.15 -0.83 -19.64
N ARG A 72 -6.87 -0.66 -20.02
CA ARG A 72 -6.46 0.00 -21.28
C ARG A 72 -7.11 -0.66 -22.49
N MET A 73 -7.12 -2.00 -22.55
CA MET A 73 -7.76 -2.74 -23.66
C MET A 73 -9.27 -2.52 -23.73
N GLN A 74 -9.94 -2.47 -22.58
CA GLN A 74 -11.41 -2.34 -22.49
C GLN A 74 -11.89 -0.91 -22.77
N VAL A 75 -11.11 0.12 -22.40
CA VAL A 75 -11.48 1.52 -22.64
C VAL A 75 -11.04 2.06 -24.00
N ASN A 76 -10.21 1.30 -24.75
CA ASN A 76 -9.79 1.72 -26.08
C ASN A 76 -10.96 1.67 -27.06
N GLU A 77 -11.21 2.79 -27.75
CA GLU A 77 -12.36 2.89 -28.65
C GLU A 77 -12.24 1.99 -29.88
N GLU A 78 -11.02 1.72 -30.32
CA GLU A 78 -10.73 0.80 -31.43
C GLU A 78 -11.15 -0.64 -31.11
N ASN A 79 -11.19 -1.00 -29.83
CA ASN A 79 -11.56 -2.34 -29.36
C ASN A 79 -13.04 -2.44 -28.98
N LYS A 80 -13.86 -1.41 -29.23
CA LYS A 80 -15.30 -1.40 -28.87
C LYS A 80 -16.09 -2.53 -29.51
N SER A 81 -15.70 -3.04 -30.68
CA SER A 81 -16.38 -4.17 -31.32
C SER A 81 -16.30 -5.44 -30.48
N GLU A 82 -15.14 -5.69 -29.87
CA GLU A 82 -14.87 -6.86 -29.03
C GLU A 82 -15.50 -6.73 -27.63
N PHE A 83 -15.62 -5.50 -27.12
CA PHE A 83 -16.13 -5.20 -25.78
C PHE A 83 -17.47 -4.46 -25.78
N SER A 84 -18.31 -4.66 -26.80
CA SER A 84 -19.57 -3.90 -27.00
C SER A 84 -20.57 -4.00 -25.84
N HIS A 85 -20.49 -5.05 -25.01
CA HIS A 85 -21.32 -5.24 -23.81
C HIS A 85 -20.74 -4.59 -22.54
N ILE A 86 -19.51 -4.07 -22.59
CA ILE A 86 -18.80 -3.52 -21.43
C ILE A 86 -18.71 -2.00 -21.59
N SER A 87 -19.42 -1.27 -20.73
CA SER A 87 -19.29 0.19 -20.70
C SER A 87 -17.97 0.61 -20.05
N PRO A 88 -17.38 1.76 -20.42
CA PRO A 88 -16.16 2.27 -19.80
C PRO A 88 -16.29 2.46 -18.27
N GLU A 89 -17.48 2.81 -17.80
CA GLU A 89 -17.78 2.98 -16.37
C GLU A 89 -17.74 1.64 -15.64
N ARG A 90 -18.28 0.58 -16.26
CA ARG A 90 -18.22 -0.78 -15.72
C ARG A 90 -16.79 -1.30 -15.69
N ALA A 91 -16.02 -1.13 -16.78
CA ALA A 91 -14.62 -1.51 -16.84
C ALA A 91 -13.79 -0.84 -15.72
N PHE A 92 -14.07 0.44 -15.46
CA PHE A 92 -13.42 1.18 -14.37
C PHE A 92 -13.85 0.69 -12.98
N ALA A 93 -15.14 0.37 -12.78
CA ALA A 93 -15.62 -0.20 -11.53
C ALA A 93 -14.99 -1.59 -11.25
N ASP A 94 -14.91 -2.45 -12.26
CA ASP A 94 -14.28 -3.77 -12.18
C ASP A 94 -12.78 -3.63 -11.84
N PHE A 95 -12.11 -2.63 -12.42
CA PHE A 95 -10.73 -2.29 -12.09
C PHE A 95 -10.54 -1.87 -10.63
N ILE A 96 -11.36 -0.95 -10.11
CA ILE A 96 -11.29 -0.53 -8.70
C ILE A 96 -11.57 -1.72 -7.77
N PHE A 97 -12.59 -2.50 -8.07
CA PHE A 97 -12.96 -3.67 -7.27
C PHE A 97 -11.81 -4.69 -7.23
N ALA A 98 -11.21 -5.00 -8.38
CA ALA A 98 -10.04 -5.87 -8.46
C ALA A 98 -8.85 -5.30 -7.66
N HIS A 99 -8.61 -3.99 -7.70
CA HIS A 99 -7.55 -3.34 -6.93
C HIS A 99 -7.78 -3.44 -5.42
N VAL A 100 -9.02 -3.25 -4.95
CA VAL A 100 -9.35 -3.39 -3.53
C VAL A 100 -9.12 -4.82 -3.05
N VAL A 101 -9.59 -5.81 -3.82
CA VAL A 101 -9.37 -7.23 -3.51
C VAL A 101 -7.87 -7.57 -3.52
N LEU A 102 -7.12 -7.09 -4.52
CA LEU A 102 -5.67 -7.28 -4.61
C LEU A 102 -4.96 -6.73 -3.37
N HIS A 103 -5.26 -5.49 -2.98
CA HIS A 103 -4.62 -4.87 -1.81
C HIS A 103 -5.03 -5.56 -0.51
N LEU A 104 -6.28 -6.02 -0.39
CA LEU A 104 -6.71 -6.81 0.76
C LEU A 104 -5.93 -8.13 0.87
N VAL A 105 -5.73 -8.84 -0.24
CA VAL A 105 -4.94 -10.08 -0.27
C VAL A 105 -3.47 -9.82 0.05
N VAL A 106 -2.87 -8.76 -0.50
CA VAL A 106 -1.48 -8.39 -0.25
C VAL A 106 -1.27 -8.00 1.21
N VAL A 107 -2.15 -7.15 1.77
CA VAL A 107 -2.09 -6.77 3.18
C VAL A 107 -2.33 -7.98 4.06
N ASN A 108 -3.29 -8.85 3.77
CA ASN A 108 -3.49 -10.08 4.53
C ASN A 108 -2.26 -10.99 4.48
N PHE A 109 -1.65 -11.19 3.31
CA PHE A 109 -0.45 -12.00 3.18
C PHE A 109 0.75 -11.41 3.96
N MET A 110 0.90 -10.09 3.95
CA MET A 110 1.97 -9.39 4.70
C MET A 110 1.69 -9.36 6.21
N VAL A 111 0.44 -9.09 6.61
CA VAL A 111 0.00 -9.02 8.00
C VAL A 111 -0.07 -10.40 8.62
N ALA A 112 -0.46 -11.45 7.89
CA ALA A 112 -0.42 -12.83 8.38
C ALA A 112 1.01 -13.27 8.70
N ASP A 113 1.99 -12.91 7.86
CA ASP A 113 3.40 -13.12 8.17
C ASP A 113 3.82 -12.32 9.42
N MET A 114 3.37 -11.06 9.53
CA MET A 114 3.61 -10.19 10.69
C MET A 114 2.87 -10.61 11.96
N TYR A 115 1.70 -11.26 11.90
CA TYR A 115 0.89 -11.73 13.04
C TYR A 115 1.30 -13.13 13.48
N MET A 116 1.79 -13.97 12.57
CA MET A 116 2.36 -15.27 12.91
C MET A 116 3.70 -15.13 13.62
N GLN A 117 4.44 -14.04 13.42
CA GLN A 117 5.66 -13.72 14.17
C GLN A 117 5.43 -13.54 15.69
N PRO A 118 4.54 -12.66 16.19
CA PRO A 118 4.30 -12.50 17.62
C PRO A 118 3.69 -13.74 18.26
N LEU A 119 2.83 -14.51 17.58
CA LEU A 119 2.31 -15.76 18.14
C LEU A 119 3.38 -16.85 18.27
N ARG A 120 4.32 -16.95 17.31
CA ARG A 120 5.51 -17.82 17.44
C ARG A 120 6.46 -17.33 18.52
N LEU A 121 6.65 -16.02 18.63
CA LEU A 121 7.47 -15.40 19.68
C LEU A 121 6.86 -15.58 21.06
N VAL A 122 5.55 -15.40 21.24
CA VAL A 122 4.83 -15.65 22.49
C VAL A 122 4.89 -17.13 22.84
N LYS A 123 4.66 -18.03 21.89
CA LYS A 123 4.80 -19.48 22.11
C LYS A 123 6.22 -19.86 22.53
N ASN A 124 7.25 -19.30 21.88
CA ASN A 124 8.66 -19.53 22.20
C ASN A 124 9.12 -18.86 23.50
N ALA A 125 8.58 -17.68 23.83
CA ALA A 125 8.83 -16.95 25.08
C ALA A 125 8.19 -17.66 26.28
N LEU A 126 7.05 -18.31 26.08
CA LEU A 126 6.37 -19.12 27.11
C LEU A 126 7.03 -20.49 27.30
N THR A 127 7.74 -21.03 26.31
CA THR A 127 8.40 -22.35 26.40
C THR A 127 9.88 -22.28 26.77
N ASN A 128 10.58 -21.16 26.57
CA ASN A 128 12.00 -21.01 26.91
C ASN A 128 12.24 -19.81 27.87
N PRO A 129 12.55 -20.03 29.16
CA PRO A 129 12.69 -18.96 30.15
C PRO A 129 13.87 -18.01 29.88
N THR A 130 14.85 -18.43 29.07
CA THR A 130 16.06 -17.64 28.73
C THR A 130 15.75 -16.42 27.87
N TYR A 131 14.68 -16.42 27.08
CA TYR A 131 14.36 -15.33 26.13
C TYR A 131 13.25 -14.37 26.62
N PHE A 132 12.62 -14.69 27.74
CA PHE A 132 11.59 -13.86 28.37
C PHE A 132 12.01 -12.39 28.62
N PRO A 133 13.21 -12.09 29.18
CA PRO A 133 13.59 -10.70 29.45
C PRO A 133 13.81 -9.89 28.16
N THR A 134 14.34 -10.52 27.11
CA THR A 134 14.62 -9.85 25.83
C THR A 134 13.33 -9.54 25.07
N TYR A 135 12.39 -10.49 25.01
CA TYR A 135 11.08 -10.26 24.38
C TYR A 135 10.21 -9.29 25.19
N GLY A 136 10.31 -9.33 26.53
CA GLY A 136 9.70 -8.32 27.40
C GLY A 136 10.20 -6.91 27.10
N ALA A 137 11.51 -6.73 26.91
CA ALA A 137 12.09 -5.42 26.57
C ALA A 137 11.58 -4.88 25.23
N TYR A 138 11.51 -5.71 24.17
CA TYR A 138 10.97 -5.29 22.87
C TYR A 138 9.47 -4.99 22.92
N GLY A 139 8.70 -5.74 23.70
CA GLY A 139 7.27 -5.48 23.93
C GLY A 139 7.02 -4.16 24.65
N VAL A 140 7.79 -3.87 25.70
CA VAL A 140 7.72 -2.59 26.43
C VAL A 140 8.16 -1.42 25.56
N SER A 141 9.22 -1.58 24.75
CA SER A 141 9.66 -0.53 23.83
C SER A 141 8.62 -0.26 22.74
N GLY A 142 7.99 -1.30 22.20
CA GLY A 142 6.93 -1.17 21.20
C GLY A 142 5.67 -0.51 21.76
N PHE A 143 5.27 -0.86 22.98
CA PHE A 143 4.15 -0.23 23.68
C PHE A 143 4.43 1.25 24.01
N MET A 144 5.63 1.58 24.51
CA MET A 144 6.03 2.97 24.77
C MET A 144 6.12 3.80 23.47
N MET A 145 6.58 3.19 22.37
CA MET A 145 6.58 3.82 21.05
C MET A 145 5.15 4.07 20.55
N ALA A 146 4.23 3.12 20.76
CA ALA A 146 2.82 3.29 20.39
C ALA A 146 2.14 4.40 21.22
N VAL A 147 2.45 4.49 22.52
CA VAL A 147 2.01 5.59 23.40
C VAL A 147 2.60 6.94 22.95
N TYR A 148 3.79 6.96 22.37
CA TYR A 148 4.39 8.16 21.80
C TYR A 148 3.68 8.61 20.51
N PHE A 149 3.29 7.67 19.64
CA PHE A 149 2.62 7.97 18.36
C PHE A 149 1.11 8.27 18.50
N CYS A 150 0.42 7.65 19.47
CA CYS A 150 -0.98 7.95 19.79
C CYS A 150 -1.04 8.98 20.92
N ASP A 151 -1.19 10.26 20.58
CA ASP A 151 -1.47 11.39 21.49
C ASP A 151 -1.04 11.16 22.95
N TRP A 152 0.28 11.20 23.18
CA TRP A 152 0.89 10.95 24.50
C TRP A 152 0.32 11.83 25.62
N GLU A 153 -0.30 12.96 25.27
CA GLU A 153 -0.99 13.86 26.18
C GLU A 153 -2.28 13.23 26.77
N LEU A 154 -3.04 12.45 25.99
CA LEU A 154 -4.24 11.75 26.45
C LEU A 154 -3.88 10.62 27.42
N VAL A 155 -2.83 9.85 27.10
CA VAL A 155 -2.33 8.76 27.97
C VAL A 155 -1.66 9.33 29.21
N GLY A 156 -0.91 10.42 29.07
CA GLY A 156 -0.21 11.10 30.16
C GLY A 156 -1.13 11.65 31.26
N GLN A 157 -2.39 11.97 30.93
CA GLN A 157 -3.42 12.40 31.90
C GLN A 157 -3.85 11.29 32.87
N TYR A 158 -3.80 10.02 32.45
CA TYR A 158 -4.16 8.88 33.29
C TYR A 158 -2.97 8.32 34.10
N VAL A 159 -1.74 8.78 33.83
CA VAL A 159 -0.55 8.38 34.58
C VAL A 159 -0.41 9.27 35.83
N PRO A 160 -0.53 8.72 37.05
CA PRO A 160 -0.59 9.51 38.30
C PRO A 160 0.62 10.43 38.53
N LEU A 161 1.77 10.10 37.94
CA LEU A 161 3.02 10.85 38.07
C LEU A 161 3.15 12.00 37.05
N TRP A 162 2.41 11.99 35.94
CA TRP A 162 2.50 12.98 34.85
C TRP A 162 1.38 14.02 34.83
N GLY A 163 0.32 13.83 35.63
CA GLY A 163 -0.82 14.74 35.70
C GLY A 163 -0.53 16.20 36.09
N ARG A 164 0.68 16.53 36.56
CA ARG A 164 1.07 17.92 36.89
C ARG A 164 1.46 18.78 35.69
N ARG A 165 1.66 18.20 34.50
CA ARG A 165 2.09 18.95 33.29
C ARG A 165 0.98 19.26 32.28
N PHE A 166 -0.17 18.59 32.40
CA PHE A 166 -1.28 18.73 31.47
C PHE A 166 -2.50 19.27 32.20
N THR A 167 -2.62 20.60 32.27
CA THR A 167 -3.87 21.26 32.63
C THR A 167 -4.91 20.95 31.55
N GLN A 168 -6.09 20.45 31.93
CA GLN A 168 -7.22 20.21 31.02
C GLN A 168 -7.49 21.46 30.15
N GLN A 169 -7.29 21.37 28.84
CA GLN A 169 -7.80 22.37 27.90
C GLN A 169 -9.35 22.28 27.93
N PRO A 170 -10.10 23.39 28.08
CA PRO A 170 -11.55 23.33 28.15
C PRO A 170 -12.11 22.74 26.85
N ALA A 171 -13.04 21.79 26.98
CA ALA A 171 -13.68 21.14 25.83
C ALA A 171 -14.33 22.17 24.88
N PRO A 172 -14.23 22.00 23.55
CA PRO A 172 -14.97 22.84 22.61
C PRO A 172 -16.48 22.69 22.88
N PRO A 173 -17.26 23.78 22.83
CA PRO A 173 -18.68 23.74 23.19
C PRO A 173 -19.42 22.78 22.26
N ALA A 174 -20.08 21.79 22.86
CA ALA A 174 -20.95 20.86 22.16
C ALA A 174 -22.07 21.65 21.48
N ALA A 175 -22.14 21.53 20.16
CA ALA A 175 -23.28 22.02 19.40
C ALA A 175 -24.55 21.24 19.81
N ALA A 176 -25.49 22.00 20.37
CA ALA A 176 -26.94 21.82 20.37
C ALA A 176 -27.58 20.58 21.04
N SER A 177 -28.36 20.84 22.10
CA SER A 177 -29.67 20.19 22.31
C SER A 177 -30.62 21.14 23.04
N ALA A 178 -31.72 21.46 22.36
CA ALA A 178 -33.01 22.00 22.81
C ALA A 178 -33.21 22.22 24.33
N GLU A 179 -33.37 23.47 24.75
CA GLU A 179 -34.60 24.15 25.22
C GLU A 179 -34.26 25.59 25.62
#